data_AF-A0A833SA72-F1
#
_entry.id   AF-A0A833SA72-F1
#
_cell.length_a   1.000
_cell.length_b   1.000
_cell.length_c   1.000
_cell.angle_alpha   90.00
_cell.angle_beta   90.00
_cell.angle_gamma   90.00
#
_symmetry.space_group_name_H-M   'P 1'
#
loop_
_entity.id
_entity.type
_entity.pdbx_description
1 polymer ?
#
loop_
_entity_poly.entity_id
_entity_poly.type
_entity_poly.pdbx_seq_one_letter_code
_entity_poly.pdbx_strand_id
1 'polypeptide(L)'
;MTRQNLIPSEDGSRMIHALIPMWDMCNHENGRITTDFNATSNYCECYALRDFKKGEQIFISYGPRTNSDFFVHSGFVYMDNEQDGFKLRLGISKADSLQKERIELLNKLDLPTVGEFLLKPGTEPISDLLLAFLRVFSMRKPELAHWIRSDRVNDLKHMDCALETVVEENVRKFLLTRLQLLIANYPTTLKEDLQLLDTTLPQIKKLTIQLRVTEKKILQGALEYVEQWIKA
;
A
#
# COMPACT_ATOMS: atom_id res chain seq x y z
N MET A 1 -20.95 -0.98 -3.15
CA MET A 1 -19.51 -0.64 -3.06
C MET A 1 -19.05 0.36 -4.12
N THR A 2 -19.25 0.14 -5.42
CA THR A 2 -18.60 0.92 -6.50
C THR A 2 -18.91 2.42 -6.52
N ARG A 3 -20.05 2.87 -5.98
CA ARG A 3 -20.50 4.26 -6.01
C ARG A 3 -20.99 4.80 -4.66
N GLN A 4 -20.71 4.07 -3.58
CA GLN A 4 -21.11 4.51 -2.24
C GLN A 4 -20.12 5.55 -1.72
N ASN A 5 -20.63 6.57 -1.04
CA ASN A 5 -19.83 7.62 -0.42
C ASN A 5 -20.18 7.72 1.07
N LEU A 6 -19.27 8.28 1.86
CA LEU A 6 -19.56 8.67 3.24
C LEU A 6 -19.81 10.18 3.25
N ILE A 7 -20.95 10.60 3.78
CA ILE A 7 -21.28 12.00 4.02
C ILE A 7 -21.72 12.19 5.48
N PRO A 8 -21.63 13.39 6.04
CA PRO A 8 -22.21 13.68 7.35
C PRO A 8 -23.72 13.40 7.38
N SER A 9 -24.24 12.95 8.52
CA SER A 9 -25.69 12.96 8.77
C SER A 9 -26.22 14.39 8.85
N GLU A 10 -27.54 14.55 8.73
CA GLU A 10 -28.21 15.86 8.77
C GLU A 10 -27.91 16.67 10.04
N ASP A 11 -27.69 15.98 11.16
CA ASP A 11 -27.30 16.56 12.46
C ASP A 11 -25.77 16.67 12.65
N GLY A 12 -24.97 16.22 11.68
CA GLY A 12 -23.51 16.21 11.73
C GLY A 12 -22.89 15.24 12.75
N SER A 13 -23.68 14.41 13.43
CA SER A 13 -23.20 13.57 14.55
C SER A 13 -22.41 12.34 14.11
N ARG A 14 -22.59 11.89 12.86
CA ARG A 14 -21.96 10.69 12.33
C ARG A 14 -21.81 10.75 10.81
N MET A 15 -20.98 9.85 10.27
CA MET A 15 -20.93 9.61 8.83
C MET A 15 -21.97 8.55 8.44
N ILE A 16 -22.66 8.75 7.33
CA ILE A 16 -23.63 7.82 6.76
C ILE A 16 -23.27 7.49 5.31
N HIS A 17 -23.71 6.32 4.84
CA HIS A 17 -23.55 5.93 3.45
C HIS A 17 -24.61 6.57 2.56
N ALA A 18 -24.18 7.14 1.44
CA ALA A 18 -25.05 7.74 0.44
C ALA A 18 -24.64 7.37 -1.00
N LEU A 19 -25.63 7.40 -1.90
CA LEU A 19 -25.42 7.47 -3.35
C LEU A 19 -25.66 8.91 -3.76
N ILE A 20 -24.75 9.50 -4.55
CA ILE A 20 -24.80 10.91 -4.94
C ILE A 20 -25.07 10.95 -6.45
N PRO A 21 -26.34 11.11 -6.88
CA PRO A 21 -26.69 11.09 -8.30
C PRO A 21 -25.98 12.20 -9.08
N MET A 22 -25.84 12.00 -10.39
CA MET A 22 -25.11 12.89 -11.32
C MET A 22 -23.60 12.87 -11.08
N TRP A 23 -23.14 13.25 -9.88
CA TRP A 23 -21.72 13.28 -9.55
C TRP A 23 -21.05 11.90 -9.69
N ASP A 24 -21.77 10.83 -9.31
CA ASP A 24 -21.27 9.44 -9.39
C ASP A 24 -21.11 8.89 -10.82
N MET A 25 -21.43 9.70 -11.84
CA MET A 25 -21.14 9.39 -13.25
C MET A 25 -19.72 9.79 -13.67
N CYS A 26 -19.02 10.62 -12.89
CA CYS A 26 -17.64 10.99 -13.16
C CYS A 26 -16.70 9.80 -12.97
N ASN A 27 -15.82 9.55 -13.94
CA ASN A 27 -14.82 8.48 -13.87
C ASN A 27 -13.56 8.92 -13.10
N HIS A 28 -12.72 7.94 -12.74
CA HIS A 28 -11.46 8.16 -12.03
C HIS A 28 -10.32 8.63 -12.93
N GLU A 29 -9.54 9.60 -12.47
CA GLU A 29 -8.14 9.85 -12.88
C GLU A 29 -7.25 10.15 -11.64
N ASN A 30 -5.93 10.07 -11.80
CA ASN A 30 -4.98 10.45 -10.73
C ASN A 30 -5.18 11.91 -10.31
N GLY A 31 -5.05 12.17 -9.01
CA GLY A 31 -5.09 13.52 -8.46
C GLY A 31 -5.59 13.56 -7.03
N ARG A 32 -5.71 14.76 -6.48
CA ARG A 32 -6.29 14.99 -5.15
C ARG A 32 -7.81 14.91 -5.19
N ILE A 33 -8.43 14.60 -4.06
CA ILE A 33 -9.89 14.69 -3.92
C ILE A 33 -10.28 16.17 -3.96
N THR A 34 -11.24 16.51 -4.81
CA THR A 34 -11.79 17.88 -4.98
C THR A 34 -13.30 17.93 -4.76
N THR A 35 -13.86 16.89 -4.15
CA THR A 35 -15.27 16.80 -3.77
C THR A 35 -15.38 16.77 -2.25
N ASP A 36 -16.30 17.56 -1.70
CA ASP A 36 -16.62 17.55 -0.28
C ASP A 36 -18.12 17.81 -0.04
N PHE A 37 -18.60 17.59 1.18
CA PHE A 37 -19.97 17.89 1.58
C PHE A 37 -20.02 19.22 2.34
N ASN A 38 -20.76 20.19 1.81
CA ASN A 38 -20.98 21.45 2.50
C ASN A 38 -22.15 21.33 3.48
N ALA A 39 -21.82 21.20 4.77
CA ALA A 39 -22.82 21.05 5.83
C ALA A 39 -23.70 22.30 6.03
N THR A 40 -23.23 23.49 5.65
CA THR A 40 -24.00 24.73 5.81
C THR A 40 -25.11 24.82 4.76
N SER A 41 -24.79 24.44 3.52
CA SER A 41 -25.71 24.52 2.39
C SER A 41 -26.41 23.19 2.06
N ASN A 42 -26.00 22.11 2.74
CA ASN A 42 -26.58 20.77 2.67
C ASN A 42 -26.53 20.14 1.26
N TYR A 43 -25.40 20.27 0.57
CA TYR A 43 -25.16 19.59 -0.70
C TYR A 43 -23.68 19.22 -0.90
N CYS A 44 -23.44 18.31 -1.85
CA CYS A 44 -22.09 17.94 -2.28
C CYS A 44 -21.54 18.99 -3.25
N GLU A 45 -20.32 19.47 -3.00
CA GLU A 45 -19.58 20.38 -3.86
C GLU A 45 -18.44 19.64 -4.54
N CYS A 46 -18.29 19.80 -5.85
CA CYS A 46 -17.18 19.24 -6.61
C CYS A 46 -16.51 20.35 -7.41
N TYR A 47 -15.25 20.64 -7.08
CA TYR A 47 -14.41 21.54 -7.85
C TYR A 47 -13.69 20.76 -8.95
N ALA A 48 -13.44 21.41 -10.09
CA ALA A 48 -12.71 20.78 -11.18
C ALA A 48 -11.31 20.34 -10.70
N LEU A 49 -10.97 19.08 -10.96
CA LEU A 49 -9.67 18.51 -10.58
C LEU A 49 -8.50 19.24 -11.26
N ARG A 50 -8.74 19.65 -12.51
CA ARG A 50 -7.87 20.42 -13.39
C ARG A 50 -8.74 21.14 -14.43
N ASP A 51 -8.10 21.91 -15.31
CA ASP A 51 -8.79 22.48 -16.46
C ASP A 51 -9.27 21.38 -17.43
N PHE A 52 -10.53 21.46 -17.85
CA PHE A 52 -11.14 20.59 -18.86
C PHE A 52 -11.55 21.42 -20.07
N LYS A 53 -11.17 20.99 -21.27
CA LYS A 53 -11.56 21.66 -22.51
C LYS A 53 -13.00 21.30 -22.90
N LYS A 54 -13.65 22.16 -23.68
CA LYS A 54 -14.99 21.84 -24.24
C LYS A 54 -14.93 20.54 -25.03
N GLY A 55 -15.81 19.58 -24.69
CA GLY A 55 -15.87 18.26 -25.31
C GLY A 55 -14.98 17.20 -24.65
N GLU A 56 -14.17 17.58 -23.66
CA GLU A 56 -13.41 16.64 -22.85
C GLU A 56 -14.29 15.99 -21.77
N GLN A 57 -13.98 14.75 -21.43
CA GLN A 57 -14.61 14.06 -20.30
C GLN A 57 -14.14 14.68 -18.98
N ILE A 58 -15.08 14.87 -18.05
CA ILE A 58 -14.79 15.33 -16.70
C ILE A 58 -14.48 14.11 -15.83
N PHE A 59 -13.32 14.16 -15.18
CA PHE A 59 -12.87 13.14 -14.25
C PHE A 59 -12.75 13.70 -12.83
N ILE A 60 -12.74 12.79 -11.86
CA ILE A 60 -12.47 13.07 -10.44
C ILE A 60 -11.44 12.07 -9.91
N SER A 61 -10.85 12.36 -8.75
CA SER A 61 -10.06 11.37 -8.01
C SER A 61 -10.97 10.60 -7.04
N TYR A 62 -10.96 9.26 -7.14
CA TYR A 62 -11.69 8.38 -6.21
C TYR A 62 -10.94 8.21 -4.86
N GLY A 63 -9.80 8.87 -4.71
CA GLY A 63 -8.93 8.81 -3.55
C GLY A 63 -7.75 7.83 -3.69
N PRO A 64 -6.88 7.76 -2.68
CA PRO A 64 -5.64 7.00 -2.71
C PRO A 64 -5.89 5.51 -2.47
N ARG A 65 -6.34 4.80 -3.51
CA ARG A 65 -6.66 3.37 -3.47
C ARG A 65 -5.72 2.58 -4.36
N THR A 66 -5.36 1.37 -3.93
CA THR A 66 -4.57 0.44 -4.73
C THR A 66 -5.38 -0.12 -5.89
N ASN A 67 -4.72 -0.71 -6.90
CA ASN A 67 -5.41 -1.44 -7.95
C ASN A 67 -6.13 -2.68 -7.43
N SER A 68 -5.65 -3.31 -6.35
CA SER A 68 -6.41 -4.38 -5.69
C SER A 68 -7.74 -3.86 -5.11
N ASP A 69 -7.74 -2.66 -4.52
CA ASP A 69 -8.96 -2.03 -4.01
C ASP A 69 -9.87 -1.54 -5.15
N PHE A 70 -9.33 -0.93 -6.21
CA PHE A 70 -10.12 -0.57 -7.39
C PHE A 70 -10.72 -1.79 -8.08
N PHE A 71 -9.97 -2.88 -8.21
CA PHE A 71 -10.46 -4.09 -8.86
C PHE A 71 -11.63 -4.70 -8.10
N VAL A 72 -11.47 -4.92 -6.79
CA VAL A 72 -12.49 -5.56 -5.96
C VAL A 72 -13.68 -4.63 -5.70
N HIS A 73 -13.43 -3.35 -5.40
CA HIS A 73 -14.47 -2.44 -4.92
C HIS A 73 -15.06 -1.52 -5.98
N SER A 74 -14.36 -1.32 -7.09
CA SER A 74 -14.75 -0.39 -8.17
C SER A 74 -14.84 -1.06 -9.55
N GLY A 75 -14.36 -2.30 -9.71
CA GLY A 75 -14.52 -3.10 -10.92
C GLY A 75 -13.57 -2.75 -12.06
N PHE A 76 -12.44 -2.06 -11.79
CA PHE A 76 -11.45 -1.71 -12.81
C PHE A 76 -10.01 -1.78 -12.28
N VAL A 77 -9.03 -1.78 -13.18
CA VAL A 77 -7.60 -1.64 -12.89
C VAL A 77 -7.11 -0.42 -13.65
N TYR A 78 -6.44 0.49 -12.95
CA TYR A 78 -5.86 1.70 -13.53
C TYR A 78 -4.34 1.52 -13.63
N MET A 79 -3.86 1.27 -14.86
CA MET A 79 -2.48 0.85 -15.09
C MET A 79 -1.43 1.88 -14.67
N ASP A 80 -1.81 3.16 -14.65
CA ASP A 80 -0.96 4.29 -14.30
C ASP A 80 -1.28 4.83 -12.90
N ASN A 81 -1.85 4.01 -12.01
CA ASN A 81 -2.22 4.40 -10.65
C ASN A 81 -1.00 4.78 -9.81
N GLU A 82 -0.88 6.07 -9.50
CA GLU A 82 0.21 6.63 -8.68
C GLU A 82 0.12 6.21 -7.20
N GLN A 83 -1.06 5.76 -6.77
CA GLN A 83 -1.35 5.33 -5.40
C GLN A 83 -1.42 3.80 -5.29
N ASP A 84 -0.95 3.08 -6.31
CA ASP A 84 -0.92 1.62 -6.28
C ASP A 84 0.06 1.09 -5.22
N GLY A 85 -0.13 -0.16 -4.84
CA GLY A 85 0.79 -0.82 -3.91
C GLY A 85 0.39 -2.27 -3.64
N PHE A 86 1.38 -3.04 -3.20
CA PHE A 86 1.21 -4.43 -2.82
C PHE A 86 1.07 -4.56 -1.30
N LYS A 87 -0.03 -5.15 -0.85
CA LYS A 87 -0.38 -5.34 0.56
C LYS A 87 0.41 -6.52 1.15
N LEU A 88 1.53 -6.23 1.82
CA LEU A 88 2.38 -7.21 2.49
C LEU A 88 1.93 -7.43 3.94
N ARG A 89 1.31 -8.57 4.20
CA ARG A 89 0.90 -8.96 5.56
C ARG A 89 2.05 -9.63 6.32
N LEU A 90 2.40 -9.07 7.48
CA LEU A 90 3.43 -9.58 8.39
C LEU A 90 2.90 -9.68 9.82
N GLY A 91 3.53 -10.52 10.64
CA GLY A 91 3.17 -10.65 12.03
C GLY A 91 4.21 -11.43 12.84
N ILE A 92 4.24 -11.19 14.14
CA ILE A 92 5.08 -11.95 15.08
C ILE A 92 4.39 -13.29 15.38
N SER A 93 5.12 -14.39 15.13
CA SER A 93 4.60 -15.73 15.39
C SER A 93 4.40 -15.97 16.89
N LYS A 94 3.33 -16.69 17.26
CA LYS A 94 3.11 -17.16 18.64
C LYS A 94 4.14 -18.18 19.11
N ALA A 95 4.84 -18.82 18.17
CA ALA A 95 5.91 -19.77 18.47
C ALA A 95 7.29 -19.09 18.60
N ASP A 96 7.39 -17.77 18.39
CA ASP A 96 8.65 -17.05 18.55
C ASP A 96 9.04 -16.99 20.04
N SER A 97 10.22 -17.52 20.38
CA SER A 97 10.76 -17.49 21.74
C SER A 97 10.97 -16.07 22.29
N LEU A 98 11.11 -15.06 21.41
CA LEU A 98 11.28 -13.64 21.74
C LEU A 98 10.00 -12.83 21.51
N GLN A 99 8.85 -13.50 21.41
CA GLN A 99 7.57 -12.84 21.10
C GLN A 99 7.28 -11.68 22.06
N LYS A 100 7.51 -11.88 23.37
CA LYS A 100 7.18 -10.87 24.39
C LYS A 100 7.99 -9.59 24.19
N GLU A 101 9.30 -9.74 24.01
CA GLU A 101 10.23 -8.63 23.79
C GLU A 101 9.93 -7.90 22.47
N ARG A 102 9.58 -8.63 21.40
CA ARG A 102 9.17 -8.01 20.13
C ARG A 102 7.88 -7.21 20.27
N ILE A 103 6.87 -7.77 20.95
CA ILE A 103 5.59 -7.08 21.18
C ILE A 103 5.81 -5.81 22.01
N GLU A 104 6.63 -5.87 23.05
CA GLU A 104 6.95 -4.72 23.88
C GLU A 104 7.58 -3.59 23.05
N LEU A 105 8.57 -3.91 22.21
CA LEU A 105 9.23 -2.92 21.37
C LEU A 105 8.32 -2.39 20.26
N LEU A 106 7.48 -3.23 19.64
CA LEU A 106 6.47 -2.79 18.67
C LEU A 106 5.45 -1.83 19.29
N ASN A 107 4.99 -2.10 20.53
CA ASN A 107 4.09 -1.20 21.25
C ASN A 107 4.73 0.18 21.49
N LYS A 108 6.03 0.23 21.82
CA LYS A 108 6.77 1.50 21.95
C LYS A 108 6.90 2.28 20.64
N LEU A 109 6.77 1.60 19.50
CA LEU A 109 6.82 2.20 18.16
C LEU A 109 5.44 2.58 17.62
N ASP A 110 4.36 2.29 18.37
CA ASP A 110 2.97 2.35 17.94
C ASP A 110 2.69 1.46 16.71
N LEU A 111 3.36 0.30 16.65
CA LEU A 111 3.21 -0.67 15.56
C LEU A 111 2.40 -1.90 16.01
N PRO A 112 1.55 -2.45 15.13
CA PRO A 112 0.77 -3.64 15.45
C PRO A 112 1.64 -4.90 15.43
N THR A 113 1.24 -5.91 16.19
CA THR A 113 1.92 -7.22 16.24
C THR A 113 1.64 -8.07 15.00
N VAL A 114 0.54 -7.79 14.30
CA VAL A 114 0.17 -8.31 12.97
C VAL A 114 -0.35 -7.12 12.18
N GLY A 115 0.26 -6.83 11.03
CA GLY A 115 -0.05 -5.66 10.23
C GLY A 115 -0.03 -5.95 8.74
N GLU A 116 -0.71 -5.10 7.98
CA GLU A 116 -0.60 -5.01 6.53
C GLU A 116 0.21 -3.77 6.20
N PHE A 117 1.31 -3.98 5.48
CA PHE A 117 2.24 -2.93 5.08
C PHE A 117 2.20 -2.78 3.57
N LEU A 118 2.15 -1.55 3.08
CA LEU A 118 2.10 -1.30 1.65
C LEU A 118 3.50 -1.21 1.07
N LEU A 119 3.82 -2.08 0.11
CA LEU A 119 4.96 -1.89 -0.79
C LEU A 119 4.53 -0.96 -1.91
N LYS A 120 5.21 0.19 -2.05
CA LYS A 120 4.89 1.18 -3.09
C LYS A 120 5.71 0.92 -4.36
N PRO A 121 5.20 1.26 -5.55
CA PRO A 121 6.04 1.35 -6.75
C PRO A 121 7.06 2.50 -6.60
N GLY A 122 8.16 2.42 -7.34
CA GLY A 122 9.17 3.49 -7.42
C GLY A 122 10.47 3.16 -6.70
N THR A 123 11.22 4.21 -6.36
CA THR A 123 12.60 4.10 -5.83
C THR A 123 12.68 3.75 -4.36
N GLU A 124 11.60 3.97 -3.60
CA GLU A 124 11.53 3.72 -2.14
C GLU A 124 10.29 2.88 -1.81
N PRO A 125 10.32 1.58 -2.14
CA PRO A 125 9.15 0.71 -1.99
C PRO A 125 8.84 0.34 -0.53
N ILE A 126 9.80 0.50 0.38
CA ILE A 126 9.70 0.13 1.80
C ILE A 126 9.48 1.38 2.63
N SER A 127 8.33 1.48 3.29
CA SER A 127 8.04 2.58 4.21
C SER A 127 8.80 2.46 5.54
N ASP A 128 9.00 3.58 6.22
CA ASP A 128 9.57 3.69 7.56
C ASP A 128 8.92 2.74 8.58
N LEU A 129 7.58 2.60 8.51
CA LEU A 129 6.83 1.72 9.40
C LEU A 129 7.11 0.23 9.13
N LEU A 130 7.21 -0.14 7.85
CA LEU A 130 7.59 -1.49 7.46
C LEU A 130 9.05 -1.78 7.86
N LEU A 131 9.95 -0.82 7.65
CA LEU A 131 11.36 -0.94 8.02
C LEU A 131 11.52 -1.17 9.53
N ALA A 132 10.87 -0.34 10.35
CA ALA A 132 10.88 -0.49 11.80
C ALA A 132 10.32 -1.86 12.24
N PHE A 133 9.20 -2.29 11.67
CA PHE A 133 8.65 -3.61 11.96
C PHE A 133 9.64 -4.72 11.62
N LEU A 134 10.28 -4.66 10.46
CA LEU A 134 11.25 -5.66 10.01
C LEU A 134 12.51 -5.69 10.87
N ARG A 135 13.00 -4.53 11.31
CA ARG A 135 14.12 -4.43 12.26
C ARG A 135 13.77 -5.13 13.55
N VAL A 136 12.63 -4.80 14.15
CA VAL A 136 12.15 -5.48 15.37
C VAL A 136 11.92 -6.97 15.13
N PHE A 137 11.44 -7.38 13.95
CA PHE A 137 11.28 -8.79 13.58
C PHE A 137 12.63 -9.53 13.49
N SER A 138 13.69 -8.83 13.07
CA SER A 138 15.01 -9.40 12.76
C SER A 138 16.04 -9.32 13.90
N MET A 139 15.75 -8.57 14.97
CA MET A 139 16.62 -8.44 16.14
C MET A 139 16.75 -9.76 16.90
N ARG A 140 17.91 -9.99 17.52
CA ARG A 140 18.11 -11.07 18.50
C ARG A 140 17.89 -10.50 19.89
N LYS A 141 18.02 -11.36 20.90
CA LYS A 141 17.77 -10.99 22.30
C LYS A 141 18.59 -9.78 22.79
N PRO A 142 19.89 -9.64 22.49
CA PRO A 142 20.67 -8.48 22.94
C PRO A 142 20.17 -7.16 22.35
N GLU A 143 19.87 -7.13 21.05
CA GLU A 143 19.40 -5.91 20.38
C GLU A 143 18.01 -5.50 20.88
N LEU A 144 17.09 -6.47 21.03
CA LEU A 144 15.78 -6.19 21.64
C LEU A 144 15.94 -5.61 23.06
N ALA A 145 16.79 -6.23 23.88
CA ALA A 145 17.01 -5.78 25.25
C ALA A 145 17.65 -4.39 25.33
N HIS A 146 18.42 -3.97 24.32
CA HIS A 146 18.96 -2.62 24.18
C HIS A 146 17.86 -1.63 23.79
N TRP A 147 17.15 -1.89 22.69
CA TRP A 147 16.14 -0.97 22.14
C TRP A 147 14.92 -0.82 23.04
N ILE A 148 14.51 -1.86 23.76
CA ILE A 148 13.46 -1.76 24.78
C ILE A 148 13.83 -0.75 25.87
N ARG A 149 15.11 -0.59 26.21
CA ARG A 149 15.58 0.37 27.23
C ARG A 149 15.94 1.74 26.66
N SER A 150 15.95 1.90 25.34
CA SER A 150 16.29 3.15 24.68
C SER A 150 15.11 4.12 24.67
N ASP A 151 15.38 5.41 24.86
CA ASP A 151 14.41 6.49 24.64
C ASP A 151 14.32 6.90 23.16
N ARG A 152 15.18 6.35 22.31
CA ARG A 152 15.29 6.68 20.89
C ARG A 152 14.66 5.64 19.97
N VAL A 153 13.68 4.87 20.44
CA VAL A 153 13.05 3.80 19.64
C VAL A 153 12.60 4.26 18.26
N ASN A 154 12.15 5.51 18.11
CA ASN A 154 11.72 6.06 16.82
C ASN A 154 12.83 6.12 15.77
N ASP A 155 14.11 6.12 16.16
CA ASP A 155 15.24 6.05 15.23
C ASP A 155 15.14 4.78 14.35
N LEU A 156 14.54 3.68 14.87
CA LEU A 156 14.30 2.45 14.12
C LEU A 156 13.40 2.62 12.88
N LYS A 157 12.69 3.75 12.73
CA LYS A 157 11.90 4.08 11.55
C LYS A 157 12.75 4.65 10.41
N HIS A 158 13.92 5.19 10.71
CA HIS A 158 14.73 5.94 9.76
C HIS A 158 15.85 5.10 9.15
N MET A 159 16.08 5.27 7.84
CA MET A 159 17.02 4.42 7.12
C MET A 159 18.48 4.56 7.63
N ASP A 160 18.84 5.76 8.09
CA ASP A 160 20.16 6.14 8.62
C ASP A 160 20.37 5.79 10.10
N CYS A 161 19.43 5.08 10.73
CA CYS A 161 19.57 4.61 12.11
C CYS A 161 20.87 3.82 12.31
N ALA A 162 21.69 4.25 13.27
CA ALA A 162 22.88 3.52 13.67
C ALA A 162 22.48 2.18 14.33
N LEU A 163 22.57 1.10 13.56
CA LEU A 163 22.21 -0.26 13.97
C LEU A 163 23.35 -1.23 13.76
N GLU A 164 23.32 -2.34 14.50
CA GLU A 164 24.24 -3.43 14.28
C GLU A 164 24.02 -4.03 12.87
N THR A 165 25.10 -4.18 12.11
CA THR A 165 25.08 -4.70 10.73
C THR A 165 24.29 -6.00 10.58
N VAL A 166 24.36 -6.88 11.59
CA VAL A 166 23.63 -8.15 11.61
C VAL A 166 22.09 -7.99 11.56
N VAL A 167 21.54 -6.92 12.13
CA VAL A 167 20.08 -6.66 12.07
C VAL A 167 19.68 -6.30 10.66
N GLU A 168 20.41 -5.38 10.02
CA GLU A 168 20.16 -4.98 8.63
C GLU A 168 20.36 -6.14 7.64
N GLU A 169 21.38 -6.98 7.85
CA GLU A 169 21.57 -8.19 7.06
C GLU A 169 20.40 -9.18 7.17
N ASN A 170 19.87 -9.37 8.39
CA ASN A 170 18.70 -10.22 8.63
C ASN A 170 17.43 -9.65 7.98
N VAL A 171 17.20 -8.33 8.10
CA VAL A 171 16.09 -7.62 7.45
C VAL A 171 16.15 -7.85 5.94
N ARG A 172 17.31 -7.59 5.34
CA ARG A 172 17.55 -7.78 3.91
C ARG A 172 17.32 -9.23 3.49
N LYS A 173 17.91 -10.20 4.20
CA LYS A 173 17.75 -11.63 3.88
C LYS A 173 16.29 -12.07 3.95
N PHE A 174 15.55 -11.59 4.96
CA PHE A 174 14.13 -11.87 5.09
C PHE A 174 13.35 -11.29 3.91
N LEU A 175 13.58 -10.02 3.57
CA LEU A 175 12.90 -9.34 2.46
C LEU A 175 13.16 -10.03 1.12
N LEU A 176 14.42 -10.30 0.78
CA LEU A 176 14.78 -11.00 -0.46
C LEU A 176 14.04 -12.33 -0.56
N THR A 177 14.13 -13.16 0.49
CA THR A 177 13.46 -14.47 0.53
C THR A 177 11.94 -14.31 0.39
N ARG A 178 11.35 -13.36 1.11
CA ARG A 178 9.90 -13.14 1.11
C ARG A 178 9.41 -12.68 -0.26
N LEU A 179 10.08 -11.70 -0.87
CA LEU A 179 9.71 -11.17 -2.18
C LEU A 179 9.84 -12.24 -3.27
N GLN A 180 10.92 -13.02 -3.25
CA GLN A 180 11.11 -14.16 -4.16
C GLN A 180 9.99 -15.20 -4.01
N LEU A 181 9.61 -15.56 -2.78
CA LEU A 181 8.50 -16.48 -2.52
C LEU A 181 7.16 -15.92 -3.02
N LEU A 182 6.89 -14.64 -2.81
CA LEU A 182 5.67 -13.99 -3.29
C LEU A 182 5.59 -13.99 -4.82
N ILE A 183 6.69 -13.67 -5.51
CA ILE A 183 6.77 -13.69 -6.97
C ILE A 183 6.59 -15.12 -7.50
N ALA A 184 7.25 -16.11 -6.89
CA ALA A 184 7.16 -17.51 -7.30
C ALA A 184 5.77 -18.13 -7.10
N ASN A 185 4.94 -17.54 -6.25
CA ASN A 185 3.58 -18.01 -6.01
C ASN A 185 2.58 -17.58 -7.10
N TYR A 186 2.98 -16.73 -8.04
CA TYR A 186 2.15 -16.44 -9.22
C TYR A 186 2.22 -17.59 -10.22
N PRO A 187 1.10 -17.96 -10.86
CA PRO A 187 1.07 -19.04 -11.85
C PRO A 187 1.76 -18.68 -13.17
N THR A 188 2.09 -17.41 -13.37
CA THR A 188 2.69 -16.87 -14.60
C THR A 188 3.72 -15.79 -14.26
N THR A 189 4.69 -15.64 -15.15
CA THR A 189 5.72 -14.61 -15.11
C THR A 189 5.17 -13.25 -15.59
N LEU A 190 5.86 -12.16 -15.27
CA LEU A 190 5.51 -10.83 -15.79
C LEU A 190 5.54 -10.80 -17.32
N LYS A 191 6.52 -11.46 -17.93
CA LYS A 191 6.68 -11.50 -19.39
C LYS A 191 5.50 -12.19 -20.08
N GLU A 192 5.08 -13.35 -19.58
CA GLU A 192 3.92 -14.07 -20.11
C GLU A 192 2.63 -13.24 -19.99
N ASP A 193 2.48 -12.50 -18.90
CA ASP A 193 1.29 -11.67 -18.69
C ASP A 193 1.23 -10.45 -19.60
N LEU A 194 2.37 -9.80 -19.83
CA LEU A 194 2.48 -8.72 -20.80
C LEU A 194 2.17 -9.23 -22.22
N GLN A 195 2.73 -10.38 -22.60
CA GLN A 195 2.42 -11.02 -23.88
C GLN A 195 0.93 -11.36 -24.02
N LEU A 196 0.28 -11.81 -22.94
CA LEU A 196 -1.16 -12.06 -22.95
C LEU A 196 -1.97 -10.76 -23.14
N LEU A 197 -1.53 -9.63 -22.57
CA LEU A 197 -2.21 -8.34 -22.75
C LEU A 197 -2.13 -7.80 -24.18
N ASP A 198 -1.15 -8.23 -24.97
CA ASP A 198 -1.04 -7.90 -26.40
C ASP A 198 -2.04 -8.68 -27.27
N THR A 199 -2.75 -9.66 -26.69
CA THR A 199 -3.78 -10.46 -27.38
C THR A 199 -5.19 -9.95 -27.13
N THR A 200 -6.14 -10.40 -27.96
CA THR A 200 -7.56 -10.13 -27.75
C THR A 200 -8.11 -10.97 -26.59
N LEU A 201 -8.55 -10.30 -25.52
CA LEU A 201 -9.05 -10.94 -24.30
C LEU A 201 -10.45 -10.43 -23.96
N PRO A 202 -11.33 -11.27 -23.37
CA PRO A 202 -12.53 -10.79 -22.70
C PRO A 202 -12.18 -9.78 -21.60
N GLN A 203 -13.00 -8.74 -21.44
CA GLN A 203 -12.68 -7.60 -20.55
C GLN A 203 -12.34 -8.02 -19.12
N ILE A 204 -13.11 -8.93 -18.52
CA ILE A 204 -12.84 -9.39 -17.14
C ILE A 204 -11.49 -10.12 -17.05
N LYS A 205 -11.16 -10.92 -18.06
CA LYS A 205 -9.85 -11.58 -18.14
C LYS A 205 -8.75 -10.54 -18.32
N LYS A 206 -8.97 -9.49 -19.12
CA LYS A 206 -7.98 -8.40 -19.23
C LYS A 206 -7.72 -7.72 -17.89
N LEU A 207 -8.76 -7.40 -17.11
CA LEU A 207 -8.62 -6.76 -15.80
C LEU A 207 -7.85 -7.64 -14.79
N THR A 208 -8.16 -8.94 -14.71
CA THR A 208 -7.41 -9.84 -13.82
C THR A 208 -5.94 -9.95 -14.23
N ILE A 209 -5.68 -9.89 -15.54
CA ILE A 209 -4.32 -9.91 -16.08
C ILE A 209 -3.58 -8.60 -15.79
N GLN A 210 -4.26 -7.47 -15.88
CA GLN A 210 -3.70 -6.16 -15.52
C GLN A 210 -3.33 -6.10 -14.04
N LEU A 211 -4.20 -6.58 -13.14
CA LEU A 211 -3.93 -6.62 -11.70
C LEU A 211 -2.67 -7.44 -11.37
N ARG A 212 -2.55 -8.66 -11.91
CA ARG A 212 -1.36 -9.49 -11.66
C ARG A 212 -0.08 -8.89 -12.26
N VAL A 213 -0.19 -8.06 -13.30
CA VAL A 213 0.94 -7.34 -13.90
C VAL A 213 1.39 -6.22 -12.97
N THR A 214 0.46 -5.40 -12.46
CA THR A 214 0.80 -4.30 -11.54
C THR A 214 1.40 -4.84 -10.24
N GLU A 215 0.85 -5.91 -9.67
CA GLU A 215 1.40 -6.56 -8.47
C GLU A 215 2.82 -7.09 -8.69
N LYS A 216 3.08 -7.80 -9.81
CA LYS A 216 4.42 -8.32 -10.13
C LYS A 216 5.43 -7.21 -10.37
N LYS A 217 5.05 -6.11 -11.03
CA LYS A 217 5.93 -4.95 -11.21
C LYS A 217 6.36 -4.35 -9.87
N ILE A 218 5.43 -4.19 -8.93
CA ILE A 218 5.73 -3.67 -7.59
C ILE A 218 6.68 -4.63 -6.84
N LEU A 219 6.39 -5.93 -6.86
CA LEU A 219 7.22 -6.93 -6.19
C LEU A 219 8.64 -7.02 -6.79
N GLN A 220 8.77 -6.94 -8.11
CA GLN A 220 10.07 -6.95 -8.79
C GLN A 220 10.86 -5.67 -8.48
N GLY A 221 10.23 -4.49 -8.53
CA GLY A 221 10.88 -3.23 -8.14
C GLY A 221 11.33 -3.24 -6.68
N ALA A 222 10.53 -3.80 -5.77
CA ALA A 222 10.91 -4.00 -4.38
C ALA A 222 12.10 -4.97 -4.23
N LEU A 223 12.14 -6.04 -5.02
CA LEU A 223 13.24 -7.00 -5.01
C LEU A 223 14.54 -6.34 -5.48
N GLU A 224 14.51 -5.64 -6.61
CA GLU A 224 15.66 -4.91 -7.16
C GLU A 224 16.19 -3.85 -6.18
N TYR A 225 15.30 -3.13 -5.51
CA TYR A 225 15.66 -2.16 -4.48
C TYR A 225 16.44 -2.81 -3.33
N VAL A 226 15.95 -3.93 -2.79
CA VAL A 226 16.60 -4.64 -1.68
C VAL A 226 17.92 -5.29 -2.11
N GLU A 227 18.04 -5.72 -3.38
CA GLU A 227 19.30 -6.23 -3.92
C GLU A 227 20.37 -5.13 -4.02
N GLN A 228 19.97 -3.87 -4.26
CA GLN A 228 20.89 -2.74 -4.30
C GLN A 228 21.44 -2.34 -2.92
N TRP A 229 20.77 -2.72 -1.82
CA TRP A 229 21.31 -2.58 -0.46
C TRP A 229 22.62 -3.37 -0.24
N ILE A 230 22.99 -4.26 -1.15
CA ILE A 230 24.26 -5.01 -1.12
C ILE A 230 25.45 -4.17 -1.65
N LYS A 231 25.16 -3.17 -2.50
CA LYS A 231 26.18 -2.42 -3.26
C LYS A 231 26.57 -1.08 -2.64
N ALA A 232 25.91 -0.67 -1.56
CA ALA A 232 26.19 0.53 -0.78
C ALA A 232 26.91 0.15 0.52
#